data_AF-A0A7W7YRA9-F1
#
_entry.id   AF-A0A7W7YRA9-F1
#
_cell.length_a   1.000
_cell.length_b   1.000
_cell.length_c   1.000
_cell.angle_alpha   90.00
_cell.angle_beta   90.00
_cell.angle_gamma   90.00
#
_symmetry.space_group_name_H-M   'P 1'
#
loop_
_entity.id
_entity.type
_entity.pdbx_description
1 polymer ?
#
loop_
_entity_poly.entity_id
_entity_poly.type
_entity_poly.pdbx_seq_one_letter_code
_entity_poly.pdbx_strand_id
1 'polypeptide(L)' 'MSGDVVNLRQVRKQKARSEKERQAEQNRVAFGRTKAEKSLTRALNEKAKNAHDQGRIERPEKTKS' A
#
# COMPACT_ATOMS: atom_id res chain seq x y z
N MET A 1 -8.77 -35.77 -37.93
CA MET A 1 -8.57 -34.32 -37.71
C MET A 1 -9.22 -33.96 -36.39
N SER A 2 -8.48 -34.12 -35.29
CA SER A 2 -8.93 -33.81 -33.92
C SER A 2 -8.91 -32.30 -33.74
N GLY A 3 -10.09 -31.68 -33.70
CA GLY A 3 -10.21 -30.24 -33.44
C GLY A 3 -9.73 -29.92 -32.03
N ASP A 4 -8.81 -28.97 -31.91
CA ASP A 4 -8.30 -28.52 -30.62
C ASP A 4 -9.43 -27.96 -29.76
N VAL A 5 -9.76 -28.68 -28.68
CA VAL A 5 -10.78 -28.27 -27.71
C VAL A 5 -10.16 -27.19 -26.83
N VAL A 6 -10.38 -25.92 -27.19
CA VAL A 6 -9.85 -24.79 -26.42
C VAL A 6 -10.70 -24.55 -25.18
N ASN A 7 -10.10 -24.66 -23.99
CA ASN A 7 -10.80 -24.42 -22.73
C ASN A 7 -10.97 -22.91 -22.47
N LEU A 8 -12.13 -22.38 -22.88
CA LEU A 8 -12.47 -20.96 -22.72
C LEU A 8 -12.43 -20.48 -21.25
N ARG A 9 -12.67 -21.36 -20.27
CA ARG A 9 -12.58 -21.00 -18.84
C ARG A 9 -11.15 -20.67 -18.43
N GLN A 10 -10.19 -21.46 -18.90
CA GLN A 10 -8.76 -21.23 -18.63
C GLN A 10 -8.30 -19.94 -19.30
N VAL A 11 -8.70 -19.70 -20.55
CA VAL A 11 -8.40 -18.48 -21.29
C VAL A 11 -8.94 -17.24 -20.57
N ARG A 12 -10.21 -17.26 -20.14
CA ARG A 12 -10.80 -16.16 -19.35
C ARG A 12 -10.06 -15.92 -18.04
N LYS A 13 -9.67 -16.98 -17.33
CA LYS A 13 -8.90 -16.88 -16.07
C LYS A 13 -7.50 -16.30 -16.30
N GLN A 14 -6.84 -16.65 -17.40
CA GLN A 14 -5.54 -16.07 -17.78
C GLN A 14 -5.70 -14.58 -18.09
N LYS A 15 -6.70 -14.20 -18.90
CA LYS A 15 -7.01 -12.79 -19.21
C LYS A 15 -7.23 -11.96 -17.95
N ALA A 16 -8.06 -12.44 -17.03
CA ALA A 16 -8.34 -11.77 -15.77
C ALA A 16 -7.11 -11.61 -14.87
N ARG A 17 -6.15 -12.56 -14.92
CA ARG A 17 -4.88 -12.44 -14.18
C ARG A 17 -3.97 -11.38 -14.82
N SER A 18 -3.82 -11.40 -16.14
CA SER A 18 -3.03 -10.41 -16.88
C SER A 18 -3.57 -8.98 -16.68
N GLU A 19 -4.88 -8.79 -16.70
CA GLU A 19 -5.49 -7.47 -16.45
C GLU A 19 -5.19 -6.96 -15.05
N LYS A 20 -5.25 -7.83 -14.03
CA LYS A 20 -4.88 -7.49 -12.65
C LYS A 20 -3.41 -7.14 -12.51
N GLU A 21 -2.52 -7.87 -13.17
CA GLU A 21 -1.09 -7.60 -13.19
C GLU A 21 -0.79 -6.23 -13.83
N ARG A 22 -1.39 -5.94 -14.98
CA ARG A 22 -1.27 -4.64 -15.65
C ARG A 22 -1.76 -3.49 -14.77
N GLN A 23 -2.89 -3.67 -14.10
CA GLN A 23 -3.40 -2.66 -13.16
C GLN A 23 -2.45 -2.48 -11.96
N ALA A 24 -1.88 -3.58 -11.45
CA ALA A 24 -0.90 -3.52 -10.36
C ALA A 24 0.37 -2.78 -10.80
N GLU A 25 0.86 -3.01 -12.01
CA GLU A 25 2.00 -2.30 -12.60
C GLU A 25 1.70 -0.81 -12.78
N GLN A 26 0.54 -0.46 -13.34
CA GLN A 26 0.09 0.94 -13.42
C GLN A 26 0.00 1.59 -12.05
N ASN A 27 -0.50 0.87 -11.03
CA ASN A 27 -0.57 1.39 -9.67
C ASN A 27 0.83 1.57 -9.04
N ARG A 28 1.80 0.69 -9.36
CA ARG A 28 3.21 0.84 -8.93
C ARG A 28 3.83 2.08 -9.54
N VAL A 29 3.61 2.33 -10.84
CA VAL A 29 4.11 3.52 -11.54
C VAL A 29 3.41 4.79 -11.07
N ALA A 30 2.08 4.81 -11.04
CA ALA A 30 1.28 6.00 -10.75
C ALA A 30 1.39 6.44 -9.28
N PHE A 31 1.50 5.50 -8.34
CA PHE A 31 1.46 5.82 -6.92
C PHE A 31 2.78 5.57 -6.19
N GLY A 32 3.77 4.93 -6.82
CA GLY A 32 5.13 4.69 -6.30
C GLY A 32 5.20 3.80 -5.04
N ARG A 33 4.08 3.60 -4.35
CA ARG A 33 3.95 2.81 -3.12
C ARG A 33 2.68 2.00 -3.15
N THR A 34 2.80 0.72 -2.79
CA THR A 34 1.64 -0.17 -2.67
C THR A 34 0.78 0.20 -1.45
N LYS A 35 -0.48 -0.26 -1.41
CA LYS A 35 -1.37 -0.03 -0.25
C LYS A 35 -0.76 -0.56 1.05
N ALA A 36 -0.07 -1.69 0.98
CA ALA A 36 0.62 -2.30 2.12
C ALA A 36 1.75 -1.41 2.63
N GLU A 37 2.61 -0.89 1.73
CA GLU A 37 3.69 0.04 2.09
C GLU A 37 3.17 1.35 2.67
N LYS A 38 2.08 1.91 2.11
CA LYS A 38 1.42 3.10 2.66
C LYS A 38 0.91 2.84 4.08
N SER A 39 0.28 1.69 4.32
CA SER A 39 -0.22 1.29 5.64
C SER A 39 0.92 1.13 6.65
N LEU A 40 2.00 0.45 6.25
CA LEU A 40 3.18 0.26 7.10
C LEU A 40 3.82 1.61 7.45
N THR A 41 4.03 2.46 6.46
CA THR A 41 4.62 3.80 6.66
C THR A 41 3.76 4.64 7.59
N ARG A 42 2.43 4.59 7.43
CA ARG A 42 1.49 5.30 8.31
C ARG A 42 1.60 4.80 9.75
N ALA A 43 1.60 3.48 9.96
CA ALA A 43 1.72 2.90 11.29
C ALA A 43 3.06 3.26 11.97
N LEU A 44 4.16 3.26 11.21
CA LEU A 44 5.48 3.69 11.71
C LEU A 44 5.49 5.17 12.10
N ASN A 45 4.90 6.03 11.26
CA ASN A 45 4.79 7.46 11.55
C ASN A 45 3.90 7.76 12.76
N GLU A 46 2.77 7.07 12.90
CA GLU A 46 1.89 7.20 14.07
C GLU A 46 2.62 6.75 15.35
N LYS A 47 3.37 5.63 15.30
CA LYS A 47 4.18 5.17 16.43
C LYS A 47 5.26 6.19 16.80
N ALA A 48 5.97 6.72 15.81
CA ALA A 48 7.00 7.74 16.02
C ALA A 48 6.40 9.01 16.65
N LYS A 49 5.27 9.48 16.12
CA LYS A 49 4.55 10.63 16.68
C LYS A 49 4.14 10.41 18.13
N ASN A 50 3.54 9.26 18.43
CA ASN A 50 3.13 8.92 19.79
C ASN A 50 4.32 8.85 20.75
N ALA A 51 5.47 8.32 20.31
CA ALA A 51 6.69 8.29 21.11
C ALA A 51 7.23 9.71 21.38
N HIS A 52 7.21 10.59 20.39
CA HIS A 52 7.58 12.00 20.56
C HIS A 52 6.64 12.73 21.52
N ASP A 53 5.33 12.52 21.39
CA ASP A 53 4.32 13.13 22.25
C ASP A 53 4.45 12.65 23.70
N GLN A 54 4.72 11.36 23.93
CA GLN A 54 4.98 10.80 25.27
C GLN A 54 6.25 11.36 25.92
N GLY A 55 7.28 11.63 25.12
CA GLY A 55 8.53 12.24 25.60
C GLY A 55 8.47 13.76 25.74
N ARG A 56 7.35 14.39 25.36
CA ARG A 56 7.21 15.84 25.40
C ARG A 56 6.95 16.31 26.83
N ILE A 57 8.02 16.72 27.51
CA ILE A 57 7.92 17.48 28.75
C ILE A 57 7.62 18.93 28.35
N GLU A 58 6.40 19.40 28.63
CA GLU A 58 6.08 20.81 28.51
C GLU A 58 6.99 21.59 29.45
N ARG A 59 7.86 22.42 28.88
CA ARG A 59 8.69 23.31 29.68
C ARG A 59 7.73 24.27 30.37
N PRO A 60 7.68 24.35 31.71
CA PRO A 60 6.80 25.31 32.36
C PRO A 60 7.19 26.69 31.84
N GLU A 61 6.21 27.42 31.30
CA GLU A 61 6.41 28.80 30.91
C GLU A 61 7.07 29.51 32.07
N LYS A 62 8.26 30.07 31.84
CA LYS A 62 8.82 31.08 32.73
C LYS A 62 7.96 32.33 32.56
N THR A 63 6.81 32.36 33.23
CA THR A 63 6.09 33.60 33.50
C THR A 63 7.02 34.45 34.36
N LYS A 64 7.50 35.53 33.74
CA LYS A 64 8.42 36.50 34.33
C LYS A 64 7.75 37.14 35.56
N SER A 65 8.48 37.18 36.68
CA SER A 65 8.20 38.04 37.83
C SER A 65 8.41 39.51 37.48
#